data_AF-A0A192H690-F1
#
_entry.id   AF-A0A192H690-F1
#
_cell.length_a   1.000
_cell.length_b   1.000
_cell.length_c   1.000
_cell.angle_alpha   90.00
_cell.angle_beta   90.00
_cell.angle_gamma   90.00
#
_symmetry.space_group_name_H-M   'P 1'
#
loop_
_entity.id
_entity.type
_entity.pdbx_description
1 polymer ?
#
loop_
_entity_poly.entity_id
_entity_poly.type
_entity_poly.pdbx_seq_one_letter_code
_entity_poly.pdbx_strand_id
1 'polypeptide(L)'
;MVPYPTTNAALHWHILNAKYRVEKYHKDIGVIIPLDDEELKPLMTKALRRYFNVLRSNEKHIKNVENYLYGTMQNLFGVWWNKQAAREYAAKHPNDERA
;
A
#
# COMPACT_ATOMS: atom_id res chain seq x y z
N MET A 1 18.55 14.92 -16.05
CA MET A 1 17.35 15.30 -15.28
C MET A 1 16.34 14.17 -15.48
N VAL A 2 16.15 13.29 -14.49
CA VAL A 2 15.25 12.13 -14.61
C VAL A 2 13.82 12.62 -14.38
N PRO A 3 12.84 12.30 -15.24
CA PRO A 3 11.48 12.79 -15.07
C PRO A 3 10.89 12.14 -13.80
N TYR A 4 10.61 12.96 -12.79
CA TYR A 4 9.62 12.62 -11.77
C TYR A 4 8.32 12.21 -12.48
N PRO A 5 7.44 11.39 -11.88
CA PRO A 5 6.09 11.19 -12.44
C PRO A 5 5.49 12.58 -12.68
N THR A 6 5.39 12.97 -13.96
CA THR A 6 5.30 14.37 -14.39
C THR A 6 3.92 14.97 -14.14
N THR A 7 2.99 14.19 -13.60
CA THR A 7 1.64 14.64 -13.27
C THR A 7 1.12 13.92 -12.01
N ASN A 8 0.34 14.64 -11.19
CA ASN A 8 -0.42 14.06 -10.07
C ASN A 8 -1.32 12.89 -10.52
N ALA A 9 -1.73 12.87 -11.80
CA ALA A 9 -2.55 11.82 -12.39
C ALA A 9 -1.83 10.45 -12.44
N ALA A 10 -0.54 10.41 -12.77
CA ALA A 10 0.22 9.15 -12.82
C ALA A 10 0.36 8.51 -11.42
N LEU A 11 0.67 9.31 -10.40
CA LEU A 11 0.72 8.87 -9.00
C LEU A 11 -0.61 8.24 -8.56
N HIS A 12 -1.71 8.94 -8.83
CA HIS A 12 -3.05 8.46 -8.49
C HIS A 12 -3.38 7.15 -9.21
N TRP A 13 -3.06 7.05 -10.50
CA TRP A 13 -3.29 5.84 -11.29
C TRP A 13 -2.55 4.62 -10.73
N HIS A 14 -1.27 4.73 -10.37
CA HIS A 14 -0.52 3.61 -9.80
C HIS A 14 -1.07 3.15 -8.44
N ILE A 15 -1.53 4.08 -7.60
CA ILE A 15 -2.14 3.78 -6.30
C ILE A 15 -3.46 3.02 -6.51
N LEU A 16 -4.32 3.53 -7.39
CA LEU A 16 -5.60 2.87 -7.70
C LEU A 16 -5.40 1.49 -8.33
N ASN A 17 -4.41 1.34 -9.22
CA ASN A 17 -4.10 0.06 -9.83
C ASN A 17 -3.55 -0.95 -8.81
N ALA A 18 -2.70 -0.50 -7.88
CA ALA A 18 -2.21 -1.33 -6.77
C ALA A 18 -3.36 -1.81 -5.88
N LYS A 19 -4.30 -0.92 -5.53
CA LYS A 19 -5.53 -1.26 -4.82
C LYS A 19 -6.33 -2.32 -5.57
N TYR A 20 -6.65 -2.06 -6.84
CA TYR A 20 -7.45 -2.96 -7.66
C TYR A 20 -6.84 -4.36 -7.72
N ARG A 21 -5.51 -4.48 -7.87
CA ARG A 21 -4.86 -5.79 -7.92
C ARG A 21 -4.96 -6.54 -6.58
N VAL A 22 -4.78 -5.84 -5.45
CA VAL A 22 -4.88 -6.47 -4.13
C VAL A 22 -6.31 -6.97 -3.87
N GLU A 23 -7.32 -6.13 -4.11
CA GLU A 23 -8.73 -6.51 -3.95
C GLU A 23 -9.15 -7.64 -4.91
N LYS A 24 -8.69 -7.59 -6.17
CA LYS A 24 -9.00 -8.63 -7.17
C LYS A 24 -8.35 -9.97 -6.83
N TYR A 25 -7.07 -9.97 -6.41
CA TYR A 25 -6.32 -11.19 -6.18
C TYR A 25 -6.75 -11.91 -4.90
N HIS A 26 -7.24 -11.16 -3.92
CA HIS A 26 -7.69 -11.69 -2.63
C HIS A 26 -9.21 -11.53 -2.44
N LYS A 27 -9.95 -11.59 -3.54
CA LYS A 27 -11.42 -11.45 -3.54
C LYS A 27 -12.09 -12.59 -2.76
N ASP A 28 -11.49 -13.78 -2.78
CA ASP A 28 -11.93 -14.99 -2.09
C ASP A 28 -11.99 -14.83 -0.57
N ILE A 29 -11.08 -14.05 0.00
CA ILE A 29 -11.05 -13.73 1.44
C ILE A 29 -11.67 -12.37 1.78
N GLY A 30 -12.34 -11.73 0.81
CA GLY A 30 -13.10 -10.50 1.03
C GLY A 30 -12.26 -9.25 1.28
N VAL A 31 -11.06 -9.12 0.70
CA VAL A 31 -10.23 -7.91 0.87
C VAL A 31 -10.92 -6.67 0.33
N ILE A 32 -11.02 -5.64 1.16
CA ILE A 32 -11.53 -4.31 0.80
C ILE A 32 -10.56 -3.24 1.31
N ILE A 33 -10.12 -2.33 0.45
CA ILE A 33 -9.17 -1.27 0.82
C ILE A 33 -9.85 0.11 0.78
N PRO A 34 -10.33 0.63 1.91
CA PRO A 34 -10.88 1.99 2.02
C PRO A 34 -9.77 3.04 2.02
N LEU A 35 -9.52 3.69 0.88
CA LEU A 35 -8.45 4.71 0.75
C LEU A 35 -8.68 5.96 1.61
N ASP A 36 -9.90 6.15 2.10
CA ASP A 36 -10.32 7.23 2.98
C ASP A 36 -10.18 6.90 4.48
N ASP A 37 -9.80 5.67 4.82
CA ASP A 37 -9.57 5.22 6.20
C ASP A 37 -8.51 6.03 6.94
N GLU A 38 -8.82 6.39 8.18
CA GLU A 38 -7.99 7.27 9.01
C GLU A 38 -6.66 6.65 9.42
N GLU A 39 -6.58 5.32 9.55
CA GLU A 39 -5.34 4.60 9.84
C GLU A 39 -4.51 4.37 8.57
N LEU A 40 -5.16 4.23 7.41
CA LEU A 40 -4.47 3.98 6.13
C LEU A 40 -3.84 5.24 5.52
N LYS A 41 -4.52 6.39 5.58
CA LYS A 41 -4.01 7.70 5.09
C LYS A 41 -2.58 8.04 5.54
N PRO A 42 -2.23 7.97 6.85
CA PRO A 42 -0.87 8.27 7.28
C PRO A 42 0.16 7.25 6.77
N LEU A 43 -0.23 5.97 6.63
CA LEU A 43 0.64 4.93 6.08
C LEU A 43 0.95 5.17 4.60
N MET A 44 -0.06 5.52 3.80
CA MET A 44 0.11 5.91 2.40
C MET A 44 1.01 7.14 2.27
N THR A 45 0.81 8.15 3.12
CA THR A 45 1.64 9.36 3.13
C THR A 45 3.10 9.03 3.43
N LYS A 46 3.35 8.14 4.40
CA LYS A 46 4.70 7.66 4.73
C LYS A 46 5.33 6.89 3.56
N ALA A 47 4.56 6.03 2.89
CA ALA A 47 5.00 5.29 1.73
C ALA A 47 5.37 6.23 0.56
N LEU A 48 4.54 7.24 0.27
CA LEU A 48 4.81 8.26 -0.73
C LEU A 48 6.07 9.07 -0.40
N ARG A 49 6.25 9.46 0.87
CA ARG A 49 7.47 10.17 1.30
C ARG A 49 8.72 9.32 1.05
N ARG A 50 8.69 8.03 1.40
CA ARG A 50 9.78 7.10 1.12
C ARG A 50 10.05 6.97 -0.38
N TYR A 51 8.99 6.86 -1.17
CA TYR A 51 9.08 6.82 -2.63
C TYR A 51 9.81 8.05 -3.18
N PHE A 52 9.35 9.26 -2.84
CA PHE A 52 9.97 10.49 -3.32
C PHE A 52 11.42 10.67 -2.84
N ASN A 53 11.75 10.23 -1.63
CA ASN A 53 13.13 10.29 -1.13
C ASN A 53 14.07 9.42 -1.96
N VAL A 54 13.63 8.21 -2.32
CA VAL A 54 14.43 7.31 -3.17
C VAL A 54 14.61 7.87 -4.59
N LEU A 55 13.61 8.58 -5.12
CA LEU A 55 13.76 9.28 -6.40
C LEU A 55 14.76 10.43 -6.34
N ARG A 56 14.78 11.16 -5.22
CA ARG A 56 15.68 12.30 -5.03
C ARG A 56 17.12 11.88 -4.78
N SER A 57 17.36 10.81 -4.02
CA SER A 57 18.72 10.46 -3.60
C SER A 57 19.56 9.84 -4.73
N ASN A 58 18.96 9.34 -5.81
CA ASN A 58 19.62 8.59 -6.90
C ASN A 58 20.46 7.37 -6.41
N GLU A 59 20.49 7.07 -5.11
CA GLU A 59 21.33 6.04 -4.48
C GLU A 59 20.95 4.62 -4.92
N LYS A 60 19.66 4.39 -5.24
CA LYS A 60 19.15 3.05 -5.53
C LYS A 60 19.12 2.68 -7.01
N HIS A 61 19.51 3.58 -7.90
CA HIS A 61 19.51 3.38 -9.37
C HIS A 61 18.24 2.65 -9.84
N ILE A 62 17.07 3.11 -9.40
CA ILE A 62 15.80 2.45 -9.69
C ILE A 62 15.55 2.52 -11.18
N LYS A 63 15.59 1.34 -11.83
CA LYS A 63 15.40 1.21 -13.29
C LYS A 63 13.98 1.53 -13.72
N ASN A 64 12.98 1.21 -12.89
CA ASN A 64 11.58 1.50 -13.16
C ASN A 64 10.88 2.05 -11.90
N VAL A 65 10.72 3.37 -11.91
CA VAL A 65 10.17 4.16 -10.83
C VAL A 65 8.68 3.85 -10.59
N GLU A 66 7.92 3.66 -11.66
CA GLU A 66 6.49 3.36 -11.61
C GLU A 66 6.20 2.01 -10.94
N ASN A 67 6.96 0.97 -11.33
CA ASN A 67 6.87 -0.35 -10.71
C ASN A 67 7.26 -0.33 -9.22
N TYR A 68 8.19 0.54 -8.84
CA TYR A 68 8.59 0.69 -7.45
C TYR A 68 7.46 1.31 -6.61
N LEU A 69 6.78 2.35 -7.10
CA LEU A 69 5.62 2.93 -6.42
C LEU A 69 4.49 1.91 -6.30
N TYR A 70 4.16 1.26 -7.41
CA TYR A 70 3.12 0.26 -7.49
C TYR A 70 3.36 -0.88 -6.49
N GLY A 71 4.54 -1.50 -6.50
CA GLY A 71 4.88 -2.57 -5.56
C GLY A 71 4.88 -2.09 -4.11
N THR A 72 5.31 -0.85 -3.85
CA THR A 72 5.26 -0.26 -2.50
C THR A 72 3.81 -0.15 -2.00
N MET A 73 2.89 0.33 -2.86
CA MET A 73 1.48 0.48 -2.50
C MET A 73 0.79 -0.87 -2.35
N GLN A 74 1.09 -1.86 -3.20
CA GLN A 74 0.56 -3.20 -3.06
C GLN A 74 0.94 -3.83 -1.71
N ASN A 75 2.21 -3.75 -1.33
CA ASN A 75 2.69 -4.27 -0.05
C ASN A 75 2.03 -3.55 1.13
N LEU A 76 1.89 -2.23 1.04
CA LEU A 76 1.22 -1.42 2.06
C LEU A 76 -0.21 -1.91 2.30
N PHE A 77 -1.00 -2.07 1.22
CA PHE A 77 -2.38 -2.49 1.31
C PHE A 77 -2.52 -3.92 1.86
N GLY A 78 -1.67 -4.84 1.42
CA GLY A 78 -1.65 -6.21 1.96
C GLY A 78 -1.35 -6.24 3.46
N VAL A 79 -0.33 -5.49 3.91
CA VAL A 79 0.03 -5.42 5.34
C VAL A 79 -1.08 -4.78 6.17
N TRP A 80 -1.67 -3.68 5.69
CA TRP A 80 -2.75 -3.01 6.39
C TRP A 80 -3.98 -3.92 6.52
N TRP A 81 -4.38 -4.60 5.44
CA TRP A 81 -5.52 -5.53 5.48
C TRP A 81 -5.28 -6.69 6.43
N ASN A 82 -4.08 -7.30 6.40
CA ASN A 82 -3.73 -8.37 7.33
C ASN A 82 -3.85 -7.92 8.79
N LYS A 83 -3.52 -6.66 9.09
CA LYS A 83 -3.70 -6.09 10.44
C LYS A 83 -5.19 -5.95 10.81
N GLN A 84 -6.06 -5.62 9.87
CA GLN A 84 -7.51 -5.58 10.13
C GLN A 84 -8.07 -6.99 10.33
N ALA A 85 -7.72 -7.93 9.44
CA ALA A 85 -8.13 -9.33 9.56
C ALA A 85 -7.67 -9.96 10.88
N ALA A 86 -6.45 -9.67 11.34
CA ALA A 86 -5.95 -10.14 12.63
C ALA A 86 -6.73 -9.55 13.81
N ARG A 87 -7.10 -8.26 13.76
CA ARG A 87 -7.93 -7.61 14.78
C ARG A 87 -9.33 -8.21 14.83
N GLU A 88 -9.95 -8.44 13.67
CA GLU A 88 -11.25 -9.10 13.58
C GLU A 88 -11.21 -10.55 14.09
N TYR A 89 -10.14 -11.29 13.78
CA TYR A 89 -9.94 -12.64 14.28
C TYR A 89 -9.85 -12.65 15.81
N ALA A 90 -9.00 -11.81 16.39
CA ALA A 90 -8.81 -11.70 17.84
C ALA A 90 -10.10 -11.30 18.56
N ALA A 91 -10.88 -10.36 17.99
CA ALA A 91 -12.16 -9.94 18.54
C ALA A 91 -13.21 -11.08 18.55
N LYS A 92 -13.17 -11.98 17.57
CA LYS A 92 -14.05 -13.16 17.48
C LYS A 92 -13.56 -14.34 18.34
N HIS A 93 -12.28 -14.38 18.68
CA HIS A 93 -11.65 -15.45 19.46
C HIS A 93 -10.94 -14.92 20.71
N PRO A 94 -11.66 -14.27 21.65
CA PRO A 94 -11.05 -13.62 22.81
C PRO A 94 -10.38 -14.60 23.79
N ASN A 95 -10.63 -15.90 23.66
CA ASN A 95 -10.05 -16.96 24.50
C ASN A 95 -8.81 -17.64 23.89
N ASP A 96 -8.46 -17.36 22.63
CA ASP A 96 -7.25 -17.92 21.98
C ASP A 96 -5.96 -17.22 22.44
N GLU A 97 -6.05 -16.06 23.12
CA GLU A 97 -4.89 -15.33 23.68
C GLU A 97 -4.28 -15.98 24.95
N ARG A 98 -4.83 -17.12 25.42
CA ARG A 98 -4.39 -17.79 26.67
C ARG A 98 -3.66 -19.12 26.48
N ALA A 99 -3.25 -19.49 25.26
CA ALA A 99 -2.52 -20.74 24.98
C ALA A 99 -1.03 -20.51 24.74
#